data_AF-A0A9P9YFF5-F1
#
_entry.id   AF-A0A9P9YFF5-F1
#
_cell.length_a   1.000
_cell.length_b   1.000
_cell.length_c   1.000
_cell.angle_alpha   90.00
_cell.angle_beta   90.00
_cell.angle_gamma   90.00
#
_symmetry.space_group_name_H-M   'P 1'
#
loop_
_entity.id
_entity.type
_entity.pdbx_description
1 polymer ?
#
loop_
_entity_poly.entity_id
_entity_poly.type
_entity_poly.pdbx_seq_one_letter_code
_entity_poly.pdbx_strand_id
1 'polypeptide(L)'
;GFPETILALILKDVLSALTYIHSQHFVHGSIRAKHILINSRKAVVTNFADCQNFINNGKQKPFLNGLSVENKKQLYWTAPEVLYQNLSGYTEKIDIYSLGITCCEMANGFQPFRDTELTYMYIEKVHGVLPFLLDKNSLMANHEKPGNPRYGRHRYDKRTRTLLAKPGQEVFRRNFPLSNFCKSLDAKFERKAEG
;
A
#
# COMPACT_ATOMS: atom_id res chain seq x y z
N GLY A 1 9.22 1.33 13.60
CA GLY A 1 7.88 0.76 13.73
C GLY A 1 7.96 -0.68 14.20
N PHE A 2 7.06 -1.55 13.76
CA PHE A 2 6.98 -2.94 14.20
C PHE A 2 8.13 -3.82 13.63
N PRO A 3 8.56 -4.86 14.37
CA PRO A 3 9.46 -5.88 13.83
C PRO A 3 8.84 -6.66 12.68
N GLU A 4 9.68 -7.16 11.77
CA GLU A 4 9.25 -7.92 10.58
C GLU A 4 8.32 -9.09 10.92
N THR A 5 8.63 -9.86 11.97
CA THR A 5 7.80 -11.00 12.39
C THR A 5 6.39 -10.57 12.78
N ILE A 6 6.24 -9.43 13.43
CA ILE A 6 4.93 -8.90 13.84
C ILE A 6 4.18 -8.37 12.60
N LEU A 7 4.86 -7.66 11.71
CA LEU A 7 4.30 -7.22 10.44
C LEU A 7 3.78 -8.41 9.62
N ALA A 8 4.55 -9.49 9.55
CA ALA A 8 4.16 -10.70 8.85
C ALA A 8 2.85 -11.30 9.39
N LEU A 9 2.70 -11.39 10.72
CA LEU A 9 1.48 -11.88 11.34
C LEU A 9 0.28 -10.97 11.04
N ILE A 10 0.45 -9.65 11.17
CA ILE A 10 -0.60 -8.67 10.87
C ILE A 10 -1.03 -8.76 9.39
N LEU A 11 -0.07 -8.75 8.47
CA LEU A 11 -0.36 -8.80 7.03
C LEU A 11 -1.05 -10.10 6.63
N LYS A 12 -0.68 -11.23 7.25
CA LYS A 12 -1.35 -12.51 7.01
C LYS A 12 -2.84 -12.43 7.34
N ASP A 13 -3.19 -11.87 8.49
CA ASP A 13 -4.59 -11.75 8.92
C ASP A 13 -5.37 -10.76 8.05
N VAL A 14 -4.76 -9.61 7.72
CA VAL A 14 -5.37 -8.61 6.83
C VAL A 14 -5.60 -9.18 5.43
N LEU A 15 -4.65 -9.94 4.89
CA LEU A 15 -4.81 -10.62 3.61
C LEU A 15 -5.91 -11.68 3.64
N SER A 16 -6.08 -12.38 4.75
CA SER A 16 -7.19 -13.31 4.92
C SER A 16 -8.53 -12.56 4.86
N ALA A 17 -8.65 -11.43 5.54
CA ALA A 17 -9.86 -10.60 5.51
C ALA A 17 -10.14 -10.03 4.10
N LEU A 18 -9.11 -9.50 3.44
CA LEU A 18 -9.22 -9.00 2.06
C LEU A 18 -9.60 -10.12 1.09
N THR A 19 -9.03 -11.31 1.25
CA THR A 19 -9.38 -12.46 0.41
C THR A 19 -10.86 -12.81 0.52
N TYR A 20 -11.41 -12.80 1.73
CA TYR A 20 -12.82 -13.05 1.98
C TYR A 20 -13.72 -11.98 1.34
N ILE A 21 -13.49 -10.69 1.63
CA ILE A 21 -14.40 -9.65 1.11
C ILE A 21 -14.31 -9.53 -0.43
N HIS A 22 -13.12 -9.73 -1.00
CA HIS A 22 -12.92 -9.72 -2.45
C HIS A 22 -13.67 -10.87 -3.12
N SER A 23 -13.74 -12.05 -2.51
CA SER A 23 -14.55 -13.16 -3.04
C SER A 23 -16.05 -12.91 -2.95
N GLN A 24 -16.48 -11.96 -2.11
CA GLN A 24 -17.85 -11.47 -2.03
C GLN A 24 -18.09 -10.24 -2.92
N HIS A 25 -17.16 -9.95 -3.85
CA HIS A 25 -17.21 -8.80 -4.75
C HIS A 25 -17.24 -7.45 -4.03
N PHE A 26 -16.63 -7.37 -2.85
CA PHE A 26 -16.43 -6.11 -2.15
C PHE A 26 -14.98 -5.63 -2.28
N VAL A 27 -14.82 -4.31 -2.28
CA VAL A 27 -13.54 -3.61 -2.11
C VAL A 27 -13.62 -2.78 -0.84
N HIS A 28 -12.60 -2.82 0.01
CA HIS A 28 -12.61 -2.13 1.31
C HIS A 28 -12.44 -0.62 1.16
N GLY A 29 -11.54 -0.16 0.29
CA GLY A 29 -11.34 1.25 -0.07
C GLY A 29 -10.58 2.10 0.95
N SER A 30 -10.37 1.58 2.17
CA SER A 30 -9.77 2.36 3.28
C SER A 30 -8.69 1.65 4.12
N ILE A 31 -7.99 0.65 3.56
CA ILE A 31 -6.93 -0.10 4.27
C ILE A 31 -5.78 0.80 4.72
N ARG A 32 -5.59 0.94 6.04
CA ARG A 32 -4.58 1.77 6.73
C ARG A 32 -4.29 1.25 8.14
N ALA A 33 -3.14 1.59 8.74
CA ALA A 33 -2.77 1.06 10.06
C ALA A 33 -3.81 1.37 11.14
N LYS A 34 -4.36 2.59 11.15
CA LYS A 34 -5.42 2.99 12.10
C LYS A 34 -6.75 2.22 11.96
N HIS A 35 -6.95 1.50 10.86
CA HIS A 35 -8.15 0.68 10.60
C HIS A 35 -7.87 -0.82 10.83
N ILE A 36 -6.71 -1.16 11.39
CA ILE A 36 -6.35 -2.52 11.77
C ILE A 36 -6.29 -2.57 13.30
N LEU A 37 -7.25 -3.29 13.90
CA LEU A 37 -7.26 -3.54 15.34
C LEU A 37 -6.45 -4.80 15.64
N ILE A 38 -5.59 -4.74 16.65
CA ILE A 38 -4.73 -5.84 17.04
C ILE A 38 -5.07 -6.25 18.47
N ASN A 39 -5.25 -7.56 18.68
CA ASN A 39 -5.27 -8.15 20.01
C ASN A 39 -4.16 -9.20 20.14
N SER A 40 -4.10 -9.89 21.27
CA SER A 40 -3.07 -10.91 21.54
C SER A 40 -3.09 -12.12 20.59
N ARG A 41 -4.12 -12.28 19.75
CA ARG A 41 -4.30 -13.46 18.89
C ARG A 41 -4.41 -13.14 17.39
N LYS A 42 -4.94 -11.98 17.02
CA LYS A 42 -5.24 -11.64 15.62
C LYS A 42 -5.21 -10.13 15.35
N ALA A 43 -4.97 -9.80 14.10
CA ALA A 43 -5.31 -8.50 13.52
C ALA A 43 -6.67 -8.57 12.81
N VAL A 44 -7.47 -7.51 12.90
CA VAL A 44 -8.81 -7.41 12.31
C VAL A 44 -8.95 -6.10 11.55
N VAL A 45 -9.43 -6.19 10.31
CA VAL A 45 -9.75 -5.03 9.47
C VAL A 45 -11.08 -4.43 9.91
N THR A 46 -11.14 -3.10 10.00
CA THR A 46 -12.29 -2.31 10.42
C THR A 46 -12.54 -1.13 9.48
N ASN A 47 -13.59 -0.33 9.75
CA ASN A 47 -13.95 0.85 8.97
C ASN A 47 -14.38 0.54 7.51
N PHE A 48 -15.54 -0.12 7.38
CA PHE A 48 -16.15 -0.47 6.10
C PHE A 48 -16.99 0.66 5.48
N ALA A 49 -16.89 1.90 5.97
CA ALA A 49 -17.68 3.03 5.46
C ALA A 49 -17.40 3.33 3.97
N ASP A 50 -16.16 3.13 3.54
CA ASP A 50 -15.73 3.33 2.14
C ASP A 50 -15.90 2.07 1.27
N CYS A 51 -16.53 1.02 1.81
CA CYS A 51 -16.63 -0.27 1.15
C CYS A 51 -17.63 -0.20 -0.01
N GLN A 52 -17.25 -0.72 -1.18
CA GLN A 52 -18.11 -0.75 -2.37
C GLN A 52 -18.26 -2.17 -2.90
N ASN A 53 -19.37 -2.46 -3.59
CA ASN A 53 -19.65 -3.76 -4.20
C ASN A 53 -19.64 -3.65 -5.73
N PHE A 54 -18.99 -4.61 -6.40
CA PHE A 54 -18.99 -4.70 -7.86
C PHE A 54 -20.34 -5.15 -8.44
N ILE A 55 -21.20 -5.78 -7.64
CA ILE A 55 -22.56 -6.18 -8.02
C ILE A 55 -23.49 -4.97 -7.97
N ASN A 56 -24.06 -4.62 -9.11
CA ASN A 56 -25.09 -3.60 -9.23
C ASN A 56 -26.28 -4.17 -10.02
N ASN A 57 -27.48 -4.10 -9.47
CA ASN A 57 -28.71 -4.64 -10.08
C ASN A 57 -28.55 -6.09 -10.56
N GLY A 58 -27.91 -6.94 -9.74
CA GLY A 58 -27.70 -8.37 -10.05
C GLY A 58 -26.62 -8.66 -11.10
N LYS A 59 -25.92 -7.65 -11.62
CA LYS A 59 -24.80 -7.81 -12.55
C LYS A 59 -23.50 -7.40 -11.91
N GLN A 60 -22.48 -8.24 -12.01
CA GLN A 60 -21.12 -7.89 -11.62
C GLN A 60 -20.54 -6.92 -12.66
N LYS A 61 -20.12 -5.75 -12.20
CA LYS A 61 -19.34 -4.79 -12.98
C LYS A 61 -17.86 -5.22 -12.98
N PRO A 62 -17.16 -5.09 -14.11
CA PRO A 62 -15.72 -5.41 -14.18
C PRO A 62 -14.85 -4.43 -13.40
N PHE A 63 -15.32 -3.19 -13.20
CA PHE A 63 -14.64 -2.15 -12.44
C PHE A 63 -15.66 -1.19 -11.81
N LEU A 64 -15.19 -0.40 -10.85
CA LEU A 64 -15.94 0.68 -10.19
C LEU A 64 -15.33 2.04 -10.51
N ASN A 65 -16.13 3.09 -10.32
CA ASN A 65 -15.71 4.49 -10.45
C ASN A 65 -16.24 5.27 -9.24
N GLY A 66 -15.66 6.45 -8.97
CA GLY A 66 -16.20 7.35 -7.95
C GLY A 66 -16.00 6.88 -6.51
N LEU A 67 -14.85 6.27 -6.19
CA LEU A 67 -14.44 6.13 -4.80
C LEU A 67 -14.20 7.53 -4.23
N SER A 68 -15.19 8.04 -3.49
CA SER A 68 -15.09 9.35 -2.87
C SER A 68 -14.17 9.25 -1.67
N VAL A 69 -13.08 10.01 -1.69
CA VAL A 69 -12.15 10.07 -0.57
C VAL A 69 -12.52 11.29 0.25
N GLU A 70 -13.37 11.11 1.27
CA GLU A 70 -13.89 12.21 2.10
C GLU A 70 -12.75 12.98 2.80
N ASN A 71 -11.73 12.25 3.26
CA ASN A 71 -10.60 12.83 3.96
C ASN A 71 -9.37 12.87 3.05
N LYS A 72 -8.92 14.08 2.66
CA LYS A 72 -7.71 14.29 1.85
C LYS A 72 -6.47 13.52 2.36
N LYS A 73 -6.36 13.27 3.67
CA LYS A 73 -5.25 12.47 4.23
C LYS A 73 -5.28 11.01 3.77
N GLN A 74 -6.43 10.43 3.43
CA GLN A 74 -6.52 9.04 2.93
C GLN A 74 -5.83 8.84 1.58
N LEU A 75 -5.63 9.92 0.81
CA LEU A 75 -4.95 9.88 -0.49
C LEU A 75 -3.52 9.34 -0.40
N TYR A 76 -2.86 9.39 0.77
CA TYR A 76 -1.53 8.81 0.96
C TYR A 76 -1.52 7.28 0.79
N TRP A 77 -2.62 6.59 1.08
CA TRP A 77 -2.75 5.14 0.89
C TRP A 77 -3.47 4.76 -0.41
N THR A 78 -4.22 5.69 -0.99
CA THR A 78 -5.02 5.47 -2.21
C THR A 78 -4.13 5.13 -3.42
N ALA A 79 -4.54 4.12 -4.18
CA ALA A 79 -3.86 3.68 -5.40
C ALA A 79 -3.95 4.73 -6.53
N PRO A 80 -2.92 4.88 -7.38
CA PRO A 80 -2.89 5.89 -8.43
C PRO A 80 -4.07 5.80 -9.39
N GLU A 81 -4.55 4.61 -9.72
CA GLU A 81 -5.72 4.37 -10.57
C GLU A 81 -7.01 5.02 -10.06
N VAL A 82 -7.17 5.10 -8.73
CA VAL A 82 -8.30 5.81 -8.12
C VAL A 82 -8.11 7.32 -8.23
N LEU A 83 -6.87 7.79 -8.10
CA LEU A 83 -6.54 9.21 -8.12
C LEU A 83 -6.70 9.82 -9.53
N TYR A 84 -6.44 9.05 -10.58
CA TYR A 84 -6.65 9.51 -11.96
C TYR A 84 -8.12 9.75 -12.31
N GLN A 85 -9.04 9.07 -11.62
CA GLN A 85 -10.48 9.08 -11.92
C GLN A 85 -10.78 8.88 -13.42
N ASN A 86 -9.98 8.05 -14.10
CA ASN A 86 -10.15 7.81 -15.52
C ASN A 86 -11.31 6.84 -15.79
N LEU A 87 -11.69 6.71 -17.06
CA LEU A 87 -12.79 5.82 -17.48
C LEU A 87 -12.48 4.33 -17.28
N SER A 88 -11.21 3.97 -17.02
CA SER A 88 -10.80 2.58 -16.74
C SER A 88 -11.24 2.10 -15.36
N GLY A 89 -11.61 3.03 -14.46
CA GLY A 89 -12.08 2.70 -13.12
C GLY A 89 -11.02 1.99 -12.27
N TYR A 90 -11.48 1.29 -11.24
CA TYR A 90 -10.62 0.52 -10.34
C TYR A 90 -11.25 -0.81 -9.96
N THR A 91 -10.41 -1.73 -9.48
CA THR A 91 -10.80 -3.08 -9.02
C THR A 91 -10.41 -3.28 -7.56
N GLU A 92 -10.64 -4.45 -7.00
CA GLU A 92 -10.27 -4.79 -5.62
C GLU A 92 -8.74 -4.73 -5.37
N LYS A 93 -7.93 -4.62 -6.43
CA LYS A 93 -6.48 -4.45 -6.36
C LYS A 93 -6.04 -3.17 -5.65
N ILE A 94 -6.91 -2.16 -5.53
CA ILE A 94 -6.59 -0.93 -4.79
C ILE A 94 -6.36 -1.19 -3.30
N ASP A 95 -6.99 -2.23 -2.73
CA ASP A 95 -6.77 -2.63 -1.34
C ASP A 95 -5.38 -3.25 -1.17
N ILE A 96 -4.88 -3.94 -2.21
CA ILE A 96 -3.55 -4.55 -2.20
C ILE A 96 -2.46 -3.48 -2.24
N TYR A 97 -2.64 -2.46 -3.09
CA TYR A 97 -1.77 -1.28 -3.08
C TYR A 97 -1.78 -0.63 -1.69
N SER A 98 -2.96 -0.34 -1.15
CA SER A 98 -3.12 0.31 0.16
C SER A 98 -2.50 -0.51 1.29
N LEU A 99 -2.56 -1.84 1.23
CA LEU A 99 -1.90 -2.75 2.16
C LEU A 99 -0.37 -2.64 2.10
N GLY A 100 0.22 -2.53 0.91
CA GLY A 100 1.66 -2.30 0.75
C GLY A 100 2.09 -0.98 1.40
N ILE A 101 1.33 0.09 1.17
CA ILE A 101 1.57 1.39 1.82
C ILE A 101 1.42 1.31 3.35
N THR A 102 0.41 0.58 3.82
CA THR A 102 0.17 0.33 5.25
C THR A 102 1.30 -0.47 5.90
N CYS A 103 1.90 -1.40 5.16
CA CYS A 103 3.09 -2.12 5.62
C CYS A 103 4.25 -1.14 5.87
N CYS A 104 4.53 -0.24 4.92
CA CYS A 104 5.56 0.80 5.08
C CYS A 104 5.25 1.70 6.28
N GLU A 105 3.99 2.12 6.45
CA GLU A 105 3.53 2.91 7.61
C GLU A 105 3.86 2.23 8.94
N MET A 106 3.50 0.95 9.07
CA MET A 106 3.71 0.16 10.28
C MET A 106 5.20 -0.15 10.53
N ALA A 107 5.97 -0.42 9.48
CA ALA A 107 7.41 -0.66 9.55
C ALA A 107 8.17 0.59 9.98
N ASN A 108 7.87 1.73 9.35
CA ASN A 108 8.53 3.00 9.63
C ASN A 108 8.04 3.61 10.96
N GLY A 109 6.79 3.34 11.36
CA GLY A 109 6.16 3.92 12.54
C GLY A 109 5.63 5.34 12.30
N PHE A 110 5.44 5.72 11.04
CA PHE A 110 4.89 7.02 10.68
C PHE A 110 4.13 6.99 9.35
N GLN A 111 3.27 7.99 9.15
CA GLN A 111 2.42 8.07 7.96
C GLN A 111 3.25 8.06 6.66
N PRO A 112 2.77 7.40 5.60
CA PRO A 112 3.39 7.48 4.28
C PRO A 112 3.45 8.93 3.79
N PHE A 113 4.50 9.30 3.05
CA PHE A 113 4.67 10.66 2.49
C PHE A 113 4.56 11.77 3.56
N ARG A 114 5.02 11.48 4.78
CA ARG A 114 5.15 12.49 5.84
C ARG A 114 5.98 13.67 5.29
N ASP A 115 5.49 14.87 5.55
CA ASP A 115 6.07 16.15 5.11
C ASP A 115 6.07 16.38 3.59
N THR A 116 5.33 15.56 2.82
CA THR A 116 5.08 15.78 1.39
C THR A 116 3.70 16.39 1.15
N GLU A 117 3.68 17.50 0.42
CA GLU A 117 2.49 18.14 -0.14
C GLU A 117 1.69 17.14 -1.01
N LEU A 118 0.35 17.17 -0.92
CA LEU A 118 -0.52 16.19 -1.59
C LEU A 118 -0.31 16.14 -3.12
N THR A 119 -0.09 17.30 -3.75
CA THR A 119 0.17 17.40 -5.19
C THR A 119 1.49 16.72 -5.57
N TYR A 120 2.53 16.86 -4.74
CA TYR A 120 3.81 16.21 -4.98
C TYR A 120 3.70 14.70 -4.81
N MET A 121 3.02 14.24 -3.76
CA MET A 121 2.74 12.81 -3.57
C MET A 121 1.95 12.24 -4.75
N TYR A 122 0.96 12.98 -5.27
CA TYR A 122 0.22 12.57 -6.46
C TYR A 122 1.17 12.39 -7.65
N ILE A 123 1.98 13.40 -7.98
CA ILE A 123 2.97 13.33 -9.06
C ILE A 123 3.91 12.14 -8.89
N GLU A 124 4.41 11.90 -7.67
CA GLU A 124 5.25 10.74 -7.34
C GLU A 124 4.55 9.42 -7.66
N LYS A 125 3.31 9.23 -7.19
CA LYS A 125 2.52 8.04 -7.48
C LYS A 125 2.27 7.86 -8.98
N VAL A 126 2.01 8.95 -9.69
CA VAL A 126 1.80 8.92 -11.15
C VAL A 126 3.04 8.45 -11.89
N HIS A 127 4.21 8.85 -11.42
CA HIS A 127 5.49 8.40 -11.96
C HIS A 127 5.94 7.03 -11.46
N GLY A 128 5.12 6.31 -10.70
CA GLY A 128 5.44 4.97 -10.18
C GLY A 128 6.40 4.98 -8.99
N VAL A 129 6.56 6.13 -8.32
CA VAL A 129 7.34 6.22 -7.09
C VAL A 129 6.49 5.69 -5.93
N LEU A 130 7.09 4.81 -5.13
CA LEU A 130 6.45 4.16 -3.99
C LEU A 130 7.18 4.56 -2.70
N PRO A 131 6.48 4.68 -1.56
CA PRO A 131 7.13 4.97 -0.30
C PRO A 131 8.06 3.81 0.09
N PHE A 132 9.30 4.16 0.44
CA PHE A 132 10.35 3.20 0.78
C PHE A 132 10.17 2.64 2.20
N LEU A 133 10.65 1.40 2.40
CA LEU A 133 10.95 0.93 3.75
C LEU A 133 12.22 1.61 4.26
N LEU A 134 12.15 2.20 5.45
CA LEU A 134 13.36 2.60 6.15
C LEU A 134 13.94 1.37 6.86
N ASP A 135 14.69 0.55 6.12
CA ASP A 135 15.51 -0.49 6.74
C ASP A 135 16.84 0.10 7.24
N LYS A 136 17.55 -0.63 8.12
CA LYS A 136 18.85 -0.19 8.65
C LYS A 136 19.88 0.09 7.54
N ASN A 137 19.79 -0.58 6.40
CA ASN A 137 20.71 -0.38 5.27
C ASN A 137 20.47 0.96 4.56
N SER A 138 19.21 1.41 4.48
CA SER A 138 18.82 2.71 3.92
C SER A 138 19.31 3.90 4.77
N LEU A 139 19.51 3.70 6.09
CA LEU A 139 20.10 4.68 6.98
C LEU A 139 21.63 4.75 6.86
N MET A 140 22.29 3.59 6.72
CA MET A 140 23.76 3.51 6.66
C MET A 140 24.34 4.05 5.35
N ALA A 141 23.62 3.97 4.23
CA ALA A 141 24.02 4.58 2.97
C ALA A 141 24.15 6.12 3.02
N ASN A 142 23.68 6.75 4.10
CA ASN A 142 23.74 8.21 4.30
C ASN A 142 24.79 8.67 5.33
N HIS A 143 25.50 7.75 6.00
CA HIS A 143 26.44 8.10 7.07
C HIS A 143 27.89 8.41 6.62
N GLU A 144 28.24 8.27 5.33
CA GLU A 144 29.61 8.50 4.85
C GLU A 144 29.94 9.94 4.38
N LYS A 145 29.16 10.96 4.76
CA LYS A 145 29.55 12.37 4.48
C LYS A 145 29.52 13.24 5.73
N PRO A 146 30.69 13.54 6.35
CA PRO A 146 30.74 14.42 7.49
C PRO A 146 30.52 15.87 7.02
N GLY A 147 29.57 16.58 7.64
CA GLY A 147 29.48 18.05 7.52
C GLY A 147 28.15 18.69 7.10
N ASN A 148 26.98 18.05 7.24
CA ASN A 148 25.71 18.75 6.96
C ASN A 148 24.69 18.59 8.10
N PRO A 149 24.49 19.62 8.96
CA PRO A 149 23.46 19.61 9.98
C PRO A 149 22.11 19.98 9.33
N ARG A 150 21.55 19.09 8.53
CA ARG A 150 20.18 19.17 8.01
C ARG A 150 19.55 17.78 7.95
N TYR A 151 19.06 17.32 9.10
CA TYR A 151 17.91 16.41 9.11
C TYR A 151 16.79 17.08 8.31
N GLY A 152 16.45 16.58 7.12
CA GLY A 152 15.35 17.16 6.33
C GLY A 152 15.47 17.17 4.80
N ARG A 153 16.40 16.43 4.19
CA ARG A 153 16.34 16.10 2.75
C ARG A 153 16.79 14.68 2.53
N HIS A 154 15.89 13.72 2.63
CA HIS A 154 16.15 12.37 2.14
C HIS A 154 16.29 12.45 0.62
N ARG A 155 17.53 12.38 0.15
CA ARG A 155 17.86 12.26 -1.27
C ARG A 155 17.34 10.91 -1.75
N TYR A 156 16.29 10.95 -2.56
CA TYR A 156 15.82 9.86 -3.38
C TYR A 156 16.97 9.36 -4.27
N ASP A 157 17.44 8.12 -4.05
CA ASP A 157 18.45 7.54 -4.93
C ASP A 157 17.86 7.38 -6.34
N LYS A 158 18.57 7.90 -7.35
CA LYS A 158 18.14 8.01 -8.75
C LYS A 158 18.14 6.66 -9.49
N ARG A 159 18.35 5.52 -8.81
CA ARG A 159 18.58 4.21 -9.44
C ARG A 159 17.33 3.38 -9.76
N THR A 160 16.14 3.78 -9.34
CA THR A 160 14.91 2.99 -9.58
C THR A 160 13.99 3.60 -10.63
N ARG A 161 14.53 4.07 -11.76
CA ARG A 161 13.73 4.34 -12.96
C ARG A 161 13.52 3.04 -13.70
N THR A 162 12.27 2.62 -13.79
CA THR A 162 11.57 1.87 -14.87
C THR A 162 10.51 1.00 -14.20
N LEU A 163 9.26 1.15 -14.65
CA LEU A 163 8.23 0.13 -14.91
C LEU A 163 6.82 0.74 -14.76
N LEU A 164 6.33 1.28 -15.88
CA LEU A 164 4.91 1.52 -16.12
C LEU A 164 4.25 0.17 -16.42
N ALA A 165 3.78 -0.53 -15.38
CA ALA A 165 2.65 -1.47 -15.41
C ALA A 165 2.64 -2.29 -14.11
N LYS A 166 1.49 -2.31 -13.41
CA LYS A 166 1.16 -3.13 -12.21
C LYS A 166 1.57 -2.53 -10.84
N PRO A 167 0.91 -1.43 -10.39
CA PRO A 167 1.30 -0.65 -9.22
C PRO A 167 1.27 -1.39 -7.87
N GLY A 168 0.42 -2.41 -7.70
CA GLY A 168 0.28 -3.12 -6.42
C GLY A 168 1.31 -4.23 -6.18
N GLN A 169 1.86 -4.83 -7.24
CA GLN A 169 2.74 -6.00 -7.17
C GLN A 169 4.22 -5.62 -6.92
N GLU A 170 4.65 -4.46 -7.41
CA GLU A 170 6.05 -4.04 -7.30
C GLU A 170 6.43 -3.43 -5.94
N VAL A 171 5.45 -2.95 -5.18
CA VAL A 171 5.65 -2.40 -3.81
C VAL A 171 6.31 -3.42 -2.90
N PHE A 172 5.88 -4.68 -2.98
CA PHE A 172 6.39 -5.77 -2.17
C PHE A 172 7.76 -6.27 -2.68
N ARG A 173 7.92 -6.48 -4.00
CA ARG A 173 9.17 -6.97 -4.60
C ARG A 173 10.38 -6.08 -4.34
N ARG A 174 10.24 -4.75 -4.37
CA ARG A 174 11.38 -3.81 -4.23
C ARG A 174 11.76 -3.51 -2.78
N ASN A 175 10.79 -3.44 -1.86
CA ASN A 175 11.04 -3.00 -0.48
C ASN A 175 11.33 -4.15 0.49
N PHE A 176 11.11 -5.41 0.09
CA PHE A 176 11.29 -6.58 0.97
C PHE A 176 11.98 -7.77 0.26
N PRO A 177 13.26 -7.65 -0.14
CA PRO A 177 13.98 -8.76 -0.77
C PRO A 177 14.34 -9.93 0.18
N LEU A 178 14.04 -9.86 1.49
CA LEU A 178 14.72 -10.68 2.51
C LEU A 178 13.81 -11.34 3.54
N SER A 179 12.77 -12.08 3.12
CA SER A 179 12.37 -13.29 3.86
C SER A 179 11.52 -14.24 3.01
N ASN A 180 11.55 -15.54 3.37
CA ASN A 180 10.71 -16.57 2.74
C ASN A 180 9.20 -16.26 2.87
N PHE A 181 8.83 -15.40 3.82
CA PHE A 181 7.46 -14.94 4.01
C PHE A 181 6.99 -14.01 2.88
N CYS A 182 7.79 -13.02 2.49
CA CYS A 182 7.52 -12.12 1.36
C CYS A 182 7.40 -12.88 0.04
N LYS A 183 8.27 -13.87 -0.20
CA LYS A 183 8.17 -14.77 -1.36
C LYS A 183 6.87 -15.61 -1.36
N SER A 184 6.40 -16.05 -0.19
CA SER A 184 5.14 -16.79 -0.07
C SER A 184 3.90 -15.90 -0.23
N LEU A 185 3.99 -14.63 0.19
CA LEU A 185 2.97 -13.62 -0.06
C LEU A 185 2.92 -13.27 -1.53
N ASP A 186 4.07 -13.04 -2.17
CA ASP A 186 4.19 -12.80 -3.60
C ASP A 186 3.53 -13.94 -4.40
N ALA A 187 3.79 -15.21 -4.07
CA ALA A 187 3.14 -16.35 -4.72
C ALA A 187 1.61 -16.42 -4.49
N LYS A 188 1.09 -15.87 -3.38
CA LYS A 188 -0.36 -15.73 -3.13
C LYS A 188 -0.94 -14.52 -3.86
N PHE A 189 -0.18 -13.45 -4.03
CA PHE A 189 -0.54 -12.27 -4.82
C PHE A 189 -0.55 -12.55 -6.33
N GLU A 190 0.43 -13.31 -6.83
CA GLU A 190 0.56 -13.69 -8.25
C GLU A 190 -0.64 -14.53 -8.73
N ARG A 191 -1.02 -15.57 -7.97
CA ARG A 191 -2.19 -16.41 -8.29
C ARG A 191 -3.52 -15.66 -8.34
N LYS A 192 -3.62 -14.49 -7.70
CA LYS A 192 -4.85 -13.68 -7.66
C LYS A 192 -4.86 -12.57 -8.73
N ALA A 193 -3.78 -12.40 -9.49
CA ALA A 193 -3.66 -11.40 -10.55
C ALA A 193 -3.75 -11.99 -11.97
N GLU A 194 -3.74 -13.32 -12.07
CA GLU A 194 -3.84 -14.09 -13.32
C GLU A 194 -5.25 -14.65 -13.57
N GLY A 195 -6.19 -14.45 -12.64
CA GLY A 195 -7.61 -14.76 -12.78
C GLY A 195 -8.46 -13.53 -12.54
#